data_AF-A0A8I0ZTT4-F1
#
_entry.id   AF-A0A8I0ZTT4-F1
#
_cell.length_a   1.000
_cell.length_b   1.000
_cell.length_c   1.000
_cell.angle_alpha   90.00
_cell.angle_beta   90.00
_cell.angle_gamma   90.00
#
_symmetry.space_group_name_H-M   'P 1'
#
loop_
_entity.id
_entity.type
_entity.pdbx_description
1 polymer ?
#
loop_
_entity_poly.entity_id
_entity_poly.type
_entity_poly.pdbx_seq_one_letter_code
_entity_poly.pdbx_strand_id
1 'polypeptide(L)'
;MNAPRAELLEFAHRALERLNAADGGSVDPDHEAQLLREFDPTSKFRFLPHRDSFDNSTAWALLIIADNGETTTMSWAPPHNIPWPLRGTHTRSESTLLTVNGVELSVEEAIWHLDILWEEAALLRKLIDVCLVRAELEASPMHLTDDQLQQSMDAFRRSRGLLTSAATQQWMREHGLDHRSLEQLVAYEASVAALRQRHSEQTDISDQRSERSFDRWLAGQRRECRIEWHWGESAKTAGIATSTR
;
A
#
# COMPACT_ATOMS: atom_id res chain seq x y z
N MET A 1 13.53 23.15 30.16
CA MET A 1 13.53 21.69 30.05
C MET A 1 14.07 21.11 31.32
N ASN A 2 13.19 20.95 32.31
CA ASN A 2 13.49 20.07 33.43
C ASN A 2 13.05 18.68 32.98
N ALA A 3 14.00 17.90 32.47
CA ALA A 3 13.72 16.51 32.14
C ALA A 3 13.14 15.79 33.37
N PRO A 4 12.18 14.86 33.19
CA PRO A 4 11.67 14.07 34.30
C PRO A 4 12.82 13.41 35.06
N ARG A 5 12.68 13.27 36.38
CA ARG A 5 13.67 12.58 37.22
C ARG A 5 13.95 11.20 36.66
N ALA A 6 15.22 10.79 36.62
CA ALA A 6 15.60 9.48 36.07
C ALA A 6 14.85 8.31 36.76
N GLU A 7 14.63 8.41 38.06
CA GLU A 7 13.86 7.44 38.86
C GLU A 7 12.40 7.33 38.39
N LEU A 8 11.77 8.46 38.00
CA LEU A 8 10.41 8.46 37.47
C LEU A 8 10.37 7.78 36.10
N LEU A 9 11.35 8.06 35.24
CA LEU A 9 11.44 7.43 33.92
C LEU A 9 11.67 5.92 34.02
N GLU A 10 12.48 5.47 34.99
CA GLU A 10 12.69 4.05 35.24
C GLU A 10 11.41 3.37 35.75
N PHE A 11 10.70 3.99 36.70
CA PHE A 11 9.43 3.48 37.20
C PHE A 11 8.36 3.40 36.10
N ALA A 12 8.25 4.45 35.29
CA ALA A 12 7.39 4.53 34.11
C ALA A 12 7.73 3.47 33.06
N HIS A 13 9.01 3.22 32.81
CA HIS A 13 9.46 2.19 31.89
C HIS A 13 9.02 0.79 32.34
N ARG A 14 9.17 0.47 33.64
CA ARG A 14 8.69 -0.81 34.20
C ARG A 14 7.17 -0.99 34.07
N ALA A 15 6.39 0.08 34.23
CA ALA A 15 4.95 0.03 34.01
C ALA A 15 4.61 -0.27 32.53
N LEU A 16 5.34 0.36 31.60
CA LEU A 16 5.19 0.10 30.17
C LEU A 16 5.61 -1.33 29.78
N GLU A 17 6.67 -1.88 30.36
CA GLU A 17 7.07 -3.29 30.16
C GLU A 17 5.96 -4.26 30.55
N ARG A 18 5.30 -4.02 31.71
CA ARG A 18 4.19 -4.87 32.19
C ARG A 18 2.96 -4.78 31.29
N LEU A 19 2.55 -3.58 30.91
CA LEU A 19 1.37 -3.34 30.07
C LEU A 19 1.53 -3.87 28.63
N ASN A 20 2.77 -3.95 28.13
CA ASN A 20 3.06 -4.39 26.77
C ASN A 20 3.70 -5.79 26.71
N ALA A 21 3.73 -6.53 27.82
CA ALA A 21 4.19 -7.92 27.82
C ALA A 21 3.25 -8.81 26.99
N ALA A 22 3.78 -9.89 26.40
CA ALA A 22 3.04 -10.77 25.48
C ALA A 22 1.78 -11.43 26.09
N ASP A 23 1.73 -11.58 27.42
CA ASP A 23 0.57 -12.08 28.17
C ASP A 23 -0.39 -10.96 28.65
N GLY A 24 -0.28 -9.76 28.06
CA GLY A 24 -0.76 -8.45 28.54
C GLY A 24 -2.25 -8.24 28.79
N GLY A 25 -3.06 -9.30 28.89
CA GLY A 25 -4.48 -9.21 29.27
C GLY A 25 -4.74 -9.00 30.77
N SER A 26 -3.71 -9.02 31.64
CA SER A 26 -3.90 -9.09 33.11
C SER A 26 -3.56 -7.81 33.89
N VAL A 27 -2.97 -6.78 33.27
CA VAL A 27 -2.52 -5.58 33.99
C VAL A 27 -3.45 -4.41 33.70
N ASP A 28 -4.01 -3.82 34.76
CA ASP A 28 -4.90 -2.67 34.68
C ASP A 28 -4.08 -1.36 34.50
N PRO A 29 -4.22 -0.64 33.38
CA PRO A 29 -3.53 0.64 33.16
C PRO A 29 -3.91 1.71 34.20
N ASP A 30 -5.12 1.66 34.76
CA ASP A 30 -5.54 2.62 35.78
C ASP A 30 -4.83 2.36 37.12
N HIS A 31 -4.56 1.09 37.43
CA HIS A 31 -3.74 0.72 38.58
C HIS A 31 -2.29 1.19 38.44
N GLU A 32 -1.68 0.99 37.27
CA GLU A 32 -0.31 1.48 36.99
C GLU A 32 -0.23 3.02 37.05
N ALA A 33 -1.26 3.71 36.56
CA ALA A 33 -1.33 5.17 36.65
C ALA A 33 -1.45 5.64 38.10
N GLN A 34 -2.15 4.88 38.95
CA GLN A 34 -2.24 5.17 40.37
C GLN A 34 -0.89 5.05 41.07
N LEU A 35 -0.13 3.99 40.80
CA LEU A 35 1.22 3.80 41.37
C LEU A 35 2.18 4.93 40.96
N LEU A 36 2.11 5.40 39.71
CA LEU A 36 2.87 6.54 39.23
C LEU A 36 2.48 7.84 39.96
N ARG A 37 1.19 8.07 40.21
CA ARG A 37 0.71 9.24 40.98
C ARG A 37 1.15 9.21 42.43
N GLU A 38 1.22 8.04 43.05
CA GLU A 38 1.73 7.88 44.41
C GLU A 38 3.24 8.14 44.48
N PHE A 39 3.98 7.74 43.45
CA PHE A 39 5.41 7.98 43.32
C PHE A 39 5.74 9.46 43.05
N ASP A 40 4.95 10.13 42.21
CA ASP A 40 5.14 11.54 41.86
C ASP A 40 3.79 12.30 41.80
N PRO A 41 3.32 12.82 42.94
CA PRO A 41 1.99 13.47 43.03
C PRO A 41 1.87 14.78 42.23
N THR A 42 2.99 15.37 41.83
CA THR A 42 3.04 16.64 41.09
C THR A 42 2.77 16.46 39.59
N SER A 43 3.04 15.27 39.05
CA SER A 43 2.85 14.97 37.63
C SER A 43 1.51 14.27 37.37
N LYS A 44 0.97 14.46 36.18
CA LYS A 44 -0.19 13.70 35.69
C LYS A 44 0.27 12.60 34.74
N PHE A 45 -0.31 11.42 34.90
CA PHE A 45 0.01 10.23 34.12
C PHE A 45 -1.21 9.75 33.36
N ARG A 46 -1.03 9.43 32.08
CA ARG A 46 -2.08 8.85 31.25
C ARG A 46 -1.54 7.77 30.35
N PHE A 47 -2.05 6.55 30.49
CA PHE A 47 -1.82 5.50 29.52
C PHE A 47 -2.75 5.69 28.32
N LEU A 48 -2.18 5.58 27.13
CA LEU A 48 -2.86 5.74 25.85
C LEU A 48 -2.78 4.39 25.12
N PRO A 49 -3.93 3.73 24.87
CA PRO A 49 -3.95 2.54 24.06
C PRO A 49 -3.76 2.92 22.60
N HIS A 50 -2.90 2.19 21.91
CA HIS A 50 -2.67 2.25 20.49
C HIS A 50 -2.90 0.86 19.91
N ARG A 51 -4.00 0.69 19.18
CA ARG A 51 -4.27 -0.56 18.48
C ARG A 51 -3.49 -0.56 17.17
N ASP A 52 -2.66 -1.59 16.99
CA ASP A 52 -1.95 -1.84 15.76
C ASP A 52 -2.88 -2.49 14.74
N SER A 53 -2.90 -1.97 13.51
CA SER A 53 -3.75 -2.49 12.44
C SER A 53 -3.22 -3.78 11.82
N PHE A 54 -1.94 -4.12 12.01
CA PHE A 54 -1.32 -5.29 11.38
C PHE A 54 -1.66 -6.60 12.08
N ASP A 55 -1.62 -6.62 13.41
CA ASP A 55 -1.85 -7.82 14.23
C ASP A 55 -3.00 -7.66 15.23
N ASN A 56 -3.72 -6.54 15.18
CA ASN A 56 -4.76 -6.15 16.15
C ASN A 56 -4.25 -6.09 17.61
N SER A 57 -2.94 -6.08 17.83
CA SER A 57 -2.36 -5.94 19.16
C SER A 57 -2.65 -4.54 19.72
N THR A 58 -2.76 -4.44 21.04
CA THR A 58 -2.87 -3.14 21.71
C THR A 58 -1.56 -2.86 22.41
N ALA A 59 -0.89 -1.79 21.98
CA ALA A 59 0.28 -1.26 22.66
C ALA A 59 -0.12 -0.07 23.54
N TRP A 60 0.56 0.10 24.67
CA TRP A 60 0.36 1.21 25.57
C TRP A 60 1.52 2.20 25.46
N ALA A 61 1.18 3.47 25.30
CA ALA A 61 2.09 4.60 25.51
C ALA A 61 1.75 5.32 26.81
N LEU A 62 2.71 5.99 27.41
CA LEU A 62 2.52 6.79 28.61
C LEU A 62 2.77 8.27 28.30
N LEU A 63 1.83 9.09 28.72
CA LEU A 63 1.95 10.54 28.77
C LEU A 63 2.24 10.98 30.21
N ILE A 64 3.32 11.74 30.38
CA ILE A 64 3.71 12.38 31.63
C ILE A 64 3.59 13.88 31.43
N ILE A 65 2.71 14.53 32.20
CA ILE A 65 2.52 15.98 32.17
C ILE A 65 3.03 16.53 33.51
N ALA A 66 4.15 17.24 33.48
CA ALA A 66 4.71 17.88 34.64
C ALA A 66 3.85 19.05 35.13
N ASP A 67 4.06 19.49 36.36
CA ASP A 67 3.35 20.61 36.99
C ASP A 67 3.52 21.94 36.23
N ASN A 68 4.67 22.11 35.57
CA ASN A 68 5.01 23.24 34.70
C ASN A 68 4.38 23.14 33.29
N GLY A 69 3.65 22.06 32.99
CA GLY A 69 3.02 21.81 31.69
C GLY A 69 3.91 21.15 30.64
N GLU A 70 5.20 20.89 30.93
CA GLU A 70 6.07 20.11 30.04
C GLU A 70 5.51 18.69 29.89
N THR A 71 5.46 18.20 28.65
CA THR A 71 4.88 16.90 28.31
C THR A 71 5.96 15.97 27.81
N THR A 72 6.10 14.82 28.45
CA THR A 72 6.97 13.72 28.01
C THR A 72 6.12 12.54 27.59
N THR A 73 6.40 12.00 26.40
CA THR A 73 5.76 10.79 25.92
C THR A 73 6.77 9.65 25.93
N MET A 74 6.37 8.51 26.49
CA MET A 74 7.16 7.29 26.53
C MET A 74 6.40 6.14 25.88
N SER A 75 7.11 5.32 25.12
CA SER A 75 6.57 4.11 24.54
C SER A 75 7.62 3.02 24.59
N TRP A 76 7.18 1.78 24.70
CA TRP A 76 8.04 0.59 24.76
C TRP A 76 7.44 -0.50 23.87
N ALA A 77 8.30 -1.25 23.20
CA ALA A 77 7.92 -2.32 22.30
C ALA A 77 8.76 -3.57 22.59
N PRO A 78 8.14 -4.75 22.73
CA PRO A 78 8.90 -6.00 22.89
C PRO A 78 9.61 -6.39 21.58
N PRO A 79 10.63 -7.27 21.63
CA PRO A 79 11.47 -7.63 20.49
C PRO A 79 10.76 -8.27 19.27
N HIS A 80 9.50 -8.69 19.42
CA HIS A 80 8.71 -9.37 18.38
C HIS A 80 7.52 -8.56 17.87
N ASN A 81 7.39 -7.29 18.27
CA ASN A 81 6.39 -6.40 17.67
C ASN A 81 7.02 -5.59 16.53
N ILE A 82 6.16 -5.04 15.67
CA ILE A 82 6.53 -4.17 14.55
C ILE A 82 7.60 -3.15 14.98
N PRO A 83 8.69 -2.99 14.22
CA PRO A 83 9.75 -2.03 14.52
C PRO A 83 9.17 -0.66 14.88
N TRP A 84 9.64 -0.08 15.98
CA TRP A 84 9.09 1.16 16.56
C TRP A 84 8.84 2.30 15.56
N PRO A 85 9.73 2.58 14.57
CA PRO A 85 9.51 3.64 13.58
C PRO A 85 8.30 3.42 12.64
N LEU A 86 7.81 2.19 12.54
CA LEU A 86 6.70 1.81 11.66
C LEU A 86 5.34 1.86 12.37
N ARG A 87 5.30 2.01 13.70
CA ARG A 87 4.04 2.12 14.46
C ARG A 87 3.34 3.45 14.17
N GLY A 88 2.06 3.40 13.84
CA GLY A 88 1.26 4.58 13.47
C GLY A 88 1.52 5.14 12.07
N THR A 89 2.36 4.48 11.25
CA THR A 89 2.59 4.88 9.84
C THR A 89 1.48 4.46 8.87
N HIS A 90 0.40 3.88 9.39
CA HIS A 90 -0.81 3.62 8.62
C HIS A 90 -1.82 4.74 8.87
N THR A 91 -1.76 5.79 8.07
CA THR A 91 -2.81 6.82 8.04
C THR A 91 -4.04 6.21 7.36
N ARG A 92 -5.21 6.25 8.00
CA ARG A 92 -6.49 5.70 7.49
C ARG A 92 -6.84 6.17 6.06
N SER A 93 -6.33 7.32 5.63
CA SER A 93 -6.46 7.86 4.27
C SER A 93 -5.61 7.15 3.21
N GLU A 94 -4.52 6.49 3.59
CA GLU A 94 -3.63 5.75 2.68
C GLU A 94 -4.19 4.38 2.28
N SER A 95 -5.28 3.97 2.94
CA SER A 95 -5.95 2.69 2.72
C SER A 95 -7.37 2.85 2.18
N THR A 96 -7.83 4.05 1.84
CA THR A 96 -9.16 4.24 1.22
C THR A 96 -9.08 3.92 -0.28
N LEU A 97 -9.81 2.90 -0.74
CA LEU A 97 -9.86 2.49 -2.15
C LEU A 97 -10.84 3.33 -2.95
N LEU A 98 -12.06 3.51 -2.42
CA LEU A 98 -13.11 4.30 -3.07
C LEU A 98 -14.08 4.86 -2.04
N THR A 99 -14.70 5.99 -2.37
CA THR A 99 -15.73 6.62 -1.54
C THR A 99 -17.00 6.80 -2.36
N VAL A 100 -18.13 6.32 -1.84
CA VAL A 100 -19.45 6.51 -2.46
C VAL A 100 -20.38 7.14 -1.43
N ASN A 101 -20.90 8.34 -1.73
CA ASN A 101 -21.79 9.08 -0.83
C ASN A 101 -21.23 9.30 0.59
N GLY A 102 -19.92 9.48 0.72
CA GLY A 102 -19.25 9.64 2.02
C GLY A 102 -19.02 8.34 2.79
N VAL A 103 -19.37 7.18 2.21
CA VAL A 103 -18.98 5.87 2.72
C VAL A 103 -17.67 5.48 2.06
N GLU A 104 -16.62 5.38 2.86
CA GLU A 104 -15.30 4.94 2.43
C GLU A 104 -15.23 3.41 2.46
N LEU A 105 -14.68 2.82 1.40
CA LEU A 105 -14.28 1.42 1.36
C LEU A 105 -12.75 1.38 1.41
N SER A 106 -12.19 0.64 2.36
CA SER A 106 -10.74 0.46 2.43
C SER A 106 -10.23 -0.60 1.45
N VAL A 107 -8.94 -0.55 1.10
CA VAL A 107 -8.23 -1.57 0.31
C VAL A 107 -8.33 -2.93 0.99
N GLU A 108 -8.25 -2.98 2.33
CA GLU A 108 -8.41 -4.21 3.11
C GLU A 108 -9.81 -4.80 2.96
N GLU A 109 -10.87 -4.00 3.16
CA GLU A 109 -12.27 -4.42 2.97
C GLU A 109 -12.54 -4.87 1.53
N ALA A 110 -11.96 -4.17 0.56
CA ALA A 110 -12.05 -4.55 -0.84
C ALA A 110 -11.40 -5.91 -1.11
N ILE A 111 -10.24 -6.21 -0.49
CA ILE A 111 -9.55 -7.50 -0.63
C ILE A 111 -10.44 -8.67 -0.22
N TRP A 112 -11.24 -8.54 0.84
CA TRP A 112 -12.22 -9.55 1.23
C TRP A 112 -13.25 -9.83 0.13
N HIS A 113 -13.54 -8.84 -0.72
CA HIS A 113 -14.43 -8.98 -1.87
C HIS A 113 -13.69 -9.49 -3.12
N LEU A 114 -12.35 -9.40 -3.14
CA LEU A 114 -11.50 -9.98 -4.19
C LEU A 114 -11.30 -11.50 -4.02
N ASP A 115 -11.72 -12.11 -2.91
CA ASP A 115 -11.58 -13.57 -2.70
C ASP A 115 -12.25 -14.38 -3.83
N ILE A 116 -13.35 -13.83 -4.39
CA ILE A 116 -14.03 -14.35 -5.58
C ILE A 116 -13.14 -14.24 -6.84
N LEU A 117 -12.29 -13.21 -6.93
CA LEU A 117 -11.38 -13.00 -8.06
C LEU A 117 -10.14 -13.91 -8.01
N TRP A 118 -9.80 -14.45 -6.83
CA TRP A 118 -8.71 -15.40 -6.65
C TRP A 118 -9.05 -16.80 -7.18
N GLU A 119 -10.33 -17.14 -7.25
CA GLU A 119 -10.82 -18.34 -7.95
C GLU A 119 -10.66 -18.21 -9.49
N GLU A 120 -10.62 -16.98 -10.01
CA GLU A 120 -10.42 -16.70 -11.43
C GLU A 120 -8.93 -16.58 -11.79
N ALA A 121 -8.29 -17.75 -12.01
CA ALA A 121 -6.90 -17.83 -12.47
C ALA A 121 -6.57 -16.95 -13.71
N ALA A 122 -7.58 -16.58 -14.50
CA ALA A 122 -7.45 -15.68 -15.64
C ALA A 122 -7.16 -14.22 -15.23
N LEU A 123 -7.77 -13.72 -14.15
CA LEU A 123 -7.54 -12.35 -13.70
C LEU A 123 -6.15 -12.21 -13.07
N LEU A 124 -5.75 -13.15 -12.21
CA LEU A 124 -4.41 -13.18 -11.64
C LEU A 124 -3.33 -13.20 -12.72
N ARG A 125 -3.57 -14.00 -13.76
CA ARG A 125 -2.69 -14.06 -14.93
C ARG A 125 -2.57 -12.72 -15.64
N LYS A 126 -3.69 -12.01 -15.80
CA LYS A 126 -3.72 -10.67 -16.39
C LYS A 126 -2.96 -9.66 -15.54
N LEU A 127 -3.06 -9.72 -14.21
CA LEU A 127 -2.32 -8.83 -13.30
C LEU A 127 -0.80 -9.08 -13.41
N ILE A 128 -0.38 -10.34 -13.44
CA ILE A 128 1.02 -10.71 -13.66
C ILE A 128 1.51 -10.17 -15.00
N ASP A 129 0.73 -10.32 -16.07
CA ASP A 129 1.07 -9.79 -17.40
C ASP A 129 1.26 -8.27 -17.39
N VAL A 130 0.38 -7.55 -16.69
CA VAL A 130 0.51 -6.09 -16.55
C VAL A 130 1.84 -5.73 -15.88
N CYS A 131 2.23 -6.44 -14.82
CA CYS A 131 3.51 -6.18 -14.14
C CYS A 131 4.71 -6.48 -15.05
N LEU A 132 4.71 -7.60 -15.77
CA LEU A 132 5.79 -7.97 -16.68
C LEU A 132 5.95 -6.98 -17.84
N VAL A 133 4.82 -6.54 -18.41
CA VAL A 133 4.83 -5.53 -19.48
C VAL A 133 5.32 -4.18 -18.97
N ARG A 134 4.93 -3.76 -17.76
CA ARG A 134 5.46 -2.54 -17.15
C ARG A 134 6.96 -2.62 -16.93
N ALA A 135 7.46 -3.71 -16.36
CA ALA A 135 8.89 -3.90 -16.12
C ALA A 135 9.69 -3.83 -17.44
N GLU A 136 9.19 -4.44 -18.52
CA GLU A 136 9.83 -4.34 -19.83
C GLU A 136 9.81 -2.92 -20.40
N LEU A 137 8.68 -2.20 -20.26
CA LEU A 137 8.58 -0.81 -20.69
C LEU A 137 9.46 0.14 -19.86
N GLU A 138 9.73 -0.17 -18.60
CA GLU A 138 10.67 0.58 -17.76
C GLU A 138 12.12 0.29 -18.15
N ALA A 139 12.45 -0.98 -18.42
CA ALA A 139 13.79 -1.39 -18.84
C ALA A 139 14.13 -0.91 -20.27
N SER A 140 13.14 -0.92 -21.16
CA SER A 140 13.25 -0.56 -22.57
C SER A 140 12.13 0.42 -22.96
N PRO A 141 12.23 1.72 -22.58
CA PRO A 141 11.19 2.71 -22.83
C PRO A 141 10.86 2.90 -24.31
N MET A 142 9.56 2.92 -24.59
CA MET A 142 9.05 3.24 -25.91
C MET A 142 8.92 4.73 -26.11
N HIS A 143 9.73 5.26 -27.02
CA HIS A 143 9.68 6.66 -27.42
C HIS A 143 8.62 6.81 -28.53
N LEU A 144 7.40 7.16 -28.14
CA LEU A 144 6.32 7.48 -29.06
C LEU A 144 6.45 8.94 -29.50
N THR A 145 6.23 9.20 -30.78
CA THR A 145 6.09 10.59 -31.27
C THR A 145 4.70 11.14 -30.93
N ASP A 146 4.57 12.46 -30.93
CA ASP A 146 3.28 13.13 -30.69
C ASP A 146 2.19 12.65 -31.67
N ASP A 147 2.56 12.43 -32.94
CA ASP A 147 1.65 11.90 -33.96
C ASP A 147 1.16 10.48 -33.63
N GLN A 148 2.04 9.62 -33.11
CA GLN A 148 1.69 8.26 -32.70
C GLN A 148 0.78 8.27 -31.47
N LEU A 149 1.02 9.18 -30.53
CA LEU A 149 0.17 9.36 -29.36
C LEU A 149 -1.23 9.87 -29.76
N GLN A 150 -1.30 10.84 -30.67
CA GLN A 150 -2.56 11.36 -31.20
C GLN A 150 -3.34 10.27 -31.96
N GLN A 151 -2.66 9.47 -32.80
CA GLN A 151 -3.29 8.34 -33.48
C GLN A 151 -3.85 7.31 -32.49
N SER A 152 -3.12 7.07 -31.40
CA SER A 152 -3.54 6.16 -30.33
C SER A 152 -4.74 6.72 -29.55
N MET A 153 -4.76 8.03 -29.28
CA MET A 153 -5.91 8.73 -28.68
C MET A 153 -7.15 8.60 -29.57
N ASP A 154 -7.00 8.77 -30.87
CA ASP A 154 -8.11 8.65 -31.81
C ASP A 154 -8.61 7.20 -31.92
N ALA A 155 -7.71 6.21 -31.87
CA ALA A 155 -8.06 4.79 -31.84
C ALA A 155 -8.75 4.41 -30.52
N PHE A 156 -8.26 4.90 -29.39
CA PHE A 156 -8.86 4.75 -28.07
C PHE A 156 -10.29 5.28 -28.07
N ARG A 157 -10.49 6.49 -28.62
CA ARG A 157 -11.82 7.10 -28.73
C ARG A 157 -12.74 6.31 -29.66
N ARG A 158 -12.26 5.90 -30.84
CA ARG A 158 -13.05 5.13 -31.81
C ARG A 158 -13.51 3.78 -31.27
N SER A 159 -12.62 3.01 -30.63
CA SER A 159 -12.94 1.69 -30.07
C SER A 159 -14.00 1.74 -28.96
N ARG A 160 -14.14 2.89 -28.29
CA ARG A 160 -15.08 3.11 -27.18
C ARG A 160 -16.28 4.00 -27.57
N GLY A 161 -16.44 4.33 -28.85
CA GLY A 161 -17.53 5.19 -29.34
C GLY A 161 -17.46 6.66 -28.87
N LEU A 162 -16.31 7.11 -28.37
CA LEU A 162 -16.09 8.46 -27.84
C LEU A 162 -15.82 9.49 -28.95
N LEU A 163 -16.72 9.53 -29.93
CA LEU A 163 -16.58 10.30 -31.17
C LEU A 163 -16.81 11.81 -30.98
N THR A 164 -17.31 12.23 -29.83
CA THR A 164 -17.54 13.64 -29.48
C THR A 164 -16.77 14.02 -28.23
N SER A 165 -16.44 15.32 -28.08
CA SER A 165 -15.80 15.80 -26.85
C SER A 165 -16.67 15.58 -25.62
N ALA A 166 -17.99 15.76 -25.75
CA ALA A 166 -18.95 15.53 -24.67
C ALA A 166 -18.96 14.07 -24.21
N ALA A 167 -18.92 13.11 -25.15
CA ALA A 167 -18.84 11.69 -24.82
C ALA A 167 -17.52 11.35 -24.10
N THR A 168 -16.39 11.89 -24.56
CA THR A 168 -15.10 11.71 -23.88
C THR A 168 -15.13 12.28 -22.46
N GLN A 169 -15.65 13.50 -22.28
CA GLN A 169 -15.75 14.14 -20.96
C GLN A 169 -16.70 13.38 -20.02
N GLN A 170 -17.79 12.82 -20.52
CA GLN A 170 -18.68 11.99 -19.73
C GLN A 170 -17.98 10.70 -19.30
N TRP A 171 -17.33 9.99 -20.23
CA TRP A 171 -16.57 8.78 -19.93
C TRP A 171 -15.48 9.03 -18.89
N MET A 172 -14.75 10.15 -19.01
CA MET A 172 -13.75 10.57 -18.02
C MET A 172 -14.36 10.76 -16.64
N ARG A 173 -15.53 11.42 -16.54
CA ARG A 173 -16.24 11.61 -15.26
C ARG A 173 -16.69 10.28 -14.65
N GLU A 174 -17.23 9.38 -15.46
CA GLU A 174 -17.68 8.05 -15.03
C GLU A 174 -16.53 7.17 -14.53
N HIS A 175 -15.32 7.39 -15.05
CA HIS A 175 -14.12 6.63 -14.69
C HIS A 175 -13.21 7.38 -13.70
N GLY A 176 -13.63 8.56 -13.21
CA GLY A 176 -12.86 9.37 -12.27
C GLY A 176 -11.53 9.90 -12.82
N LEU A 177 -11.42 10.09 -14.13
CA LEU A 177 -10.19 10.52 -14.82
C LEU A 177 -10.21 12.02 -15.13
N ASP A 178 -9.07 12.67 -14.91
CA ASP A 178 -8.79 13.98 -15.50
C ASP A 178 -8.08 13.84 -16.86
N HIS A 179 -7.87 14.95 -17.55
CA HIS A 179 -7.31 14.93 -18.91
C HIS A 179 -5.90 14.35 -18.96
N ARG A 180 -5.08 14.68 -17.96
CA ARG A 180 -3.72 14.16 -17.82
C ARG A 180 -3.71 12.65 -17.58
N SER A 181 -4.62 12.14 -16.74
CA SER A 181 -4.76 10.70 -16.47
C SER A 181 -5.23 9.95 -17.71
N LEU A 182 -6.09 10.57 -18.54
CA LEU A 182 -6.47 10.03 -19.85
C LEU A 182 -5.27 9.96 -20.79
N GLU A 183 -4.48 11.02 -20.91
CA GLU A 183 -3.26 11.03 -21.74
C GLU A 183 -2.28 9.95 -21.30
N GLN A 184 -2.06 9.79 -19.98
CA GLN A 184 -1.20 8.75 -19.42
C GLN A 184 -1.72 7.34 -19.72
N LEU A 185 -3.04 7.12 -19.60
CA LEU A 185 -3.66 5.85 -19.94
C LEU A 185 -3.45 5.50 -21.42
N VAL A 186 -3.67 6.46 -22.32
CA VAL A 186 -3.49 6.28 -23.76
C VAL A 186 -2.02 6.07 -24.12
N ALA A 187 -1.10 6.83 -23.53
CA ALA A 187 0.34 6.65 -23.73
C ALA A 187 0.81 5.26 -23.28
N TYR A 188 0.27 4.77 -22.16
CA TYR A 188 0.53 3.42 -21.69
C TYR A 188 -0.02 2.38 -22.68
N GLU A 189 -1.29 2.47 -23.09
CA GLU A 189 -1.87 1.54 -24.09
C GLU A 189 -1.06 1.53 -25.40
N ALA A 190 -0.64 2.70 -25.88
CA ALA A 190 0.19 2.85 -27.08
C ALA A 190 1.57 2.20 -26.92
N SER A 191 2.20 2.36 -25.76
CA SER A 191 3.50 1.74 -25.44
C SER A 191 3.40 0.21 -25.43
N VAL A 192 2.31 -0.33 -24.85
CA VAL A 192 2.02 -1.77 -24.88
C VAL A 192 1.81 -2.26 -26.31
N ALA A 193 1.06 -1.53 -27.13
CA ALA A 193 0.85 -1.89 -28.53
C ALA A 193 2.16 -1.89 -29.33
N ALA A 194 3.03 -0.89 -29.12
CA ALA A 194 4.32 -0.81 -29.77
C ALA A 194 5.29 -1.93 -29.30
N LEU A 195 5.22 -2.32 -28.03
CA LEU A 195 5.94 -3.48 -27.50
C LEU A 195 5.49 -4.79 -28.17
N ARG A 196 4.18 -5.01 -28.29
CA ARG A 196 3.63 -6.16 -29.01
C ARG A 196 4.10 -6.20 -30.47
N GLN A 197 4.09 -5.06 -31.13
CA GLN A 197 4.54 -4.95 -32.52
C GLN A 197 6.02 -5.31 -32.67
N ARG A 198 6.91 -4.80 -31.80
CA ARG A 198 8.34 -5.16 -31.82
C ARG A 198 8.59 -6.65 -31.67
N HIS A 199 7.92 -7.30 -30.71
CA HIS A 199 8.05 -8.75 -30.52
C HIS A 199 7.46 -9.57 -31.68
N SER A 200 6.51 -8.99 -32.41
CA SER A 200 5.98 -9.57 -33.65
C SER A 200 7.00 -9.44 -34.78
N GLU A 201 7.64 -8.29 -34.93
CA GLU A 201 8.64 -8.01 -35.98
C GLU A 201 9.97 -8.76 -35.78
N GLN A 202 10.38 -9.01 -34.53
CA GLN A 202 11.59 -9.79 -34.23
C GLN A 202 11.48 -11.29 -34.60
N THR A 203 10.28 -11.79 -34.88
CA THR A 203 10.03 -13.21 -35.19
C THR A 203 9.44 -13.34 -36.59
N ASP A 204 10.29 -13.31 -37.62
CA ASP A 204 9.82 -13.31 -39.00
C ASP A 204 9.10 -14.62 -39.44
N ILE A 205 8.10 -14.43 -40.32
CA ILE A 205 7.29 -15.35 -41.13
C ILE A 205 6.15 -16.15 -40.44
N SER A 206 4.98 -15.52 -40.34
CA SER A 206 3.61 -16.04 -40.67
C SER A 206 2.55 -15.34 -39.81
N ASP A 207 1.52 -14.77 -40.45
CA ASP A 207 0.43 -13.94 -39.90
C ASP A 207 -0.42 -14.54 -38.76
N GLN A 208 -0.17 -15.78 -38.33
CA GLN A 208 -0.80 -16.40 -37.14
C GLN A 208 0.18 -16.57 -35.97
N ARG A 209 1.42 -16.10 -36.13
CA ARG A 209 2.53 -16.27 -35.18
C ARG A 209 2.79 -15.03 -34.33
N SER A 210 2.29 -13.86 -34.72
CA SER A 210 2.54 -12.56 -34.06
C SER A 210 1.91 -12.46 -32.66
N GLU A 211 0.61 -12.78 -32.49
CA GLU A 211 0.01 -12.87 -31.15
C GLU A 211 0.70 -13.96 -30.32
N ARG A 212 1.04 -15.08 -30.96
CA ARG A 212 1.74 -16.20 -30.32
C ARG A 212 3.19 -15.87 -29.94
N SER A 213 3.83 -14.86 -30.52
CA SER A 213 5.22 -14.48 -30.20
C SER A 213 5.26 -13.64 -28.94
N PHE A 214 4.35 -12.67 -28.82
CA PHE A 214 4.18 -11.89 -27.59
C PHE A 214 3.69 -12.77 -26.44
N ASP A 215 2.68 -13.63 -26.68
CA ASP A 215 2.21 -14.58 -25.67
C ASP A 215 3.30 -15.57 -25.24
N ARG A 216 4.17 -15.97 -26.17
CA ARG A 216 5.33 -16.82 -25.85
C ARG A 216 6.38 -16.08 -25.03
N TRP A 217 6.66 -14.83 -25.38
CA TRP A 217 7.55 -13.97 -24.58
C TRP A 217 7.00 -13.81 -23.16
N LEU A 218 5.71 -13.46 -23.01
CA LEU A 218 5.04 -13.39 -21.70
C LEU A 218 5.11 -14.73 -20.96
N ALA A 219 4.86 -15.85 -21.64
CA ALA A 219 4.98 -17.17 -21.03
C ALA A 219 6.41 -17.50 -20.57
N GLY A 220 7.43 -17.02 -21.29
CA GLY A 220 8.83 -17.09 -20.89
C GLY A 220 9.10 -16.26 -19.63
N GLN A 221 8.72 -14.98 -19.67
CA GLN A 221 8.85 -14.06 -18.53
C GLN A 221 8.16 -14.59 -17.28
N ARG A 222 6.96 -15.17 -17.40
CA ARG A 222 6.24 -15.78 -16.27
C ARG A 222 6.96 -16.98 -15.64
N ARG A 223 7.76 -17.72 -16.40
CA ARG A 223 8.54 -18.86 -15.86
C ARG A 223 9.74 -18.40 -15.05
N GLU A 224 10.29 -17.24 -15.39
CA GLU A 224 11.52 -16.70 -14.80
C GLU A 224 11.21 -15.66 -13.71
N CYS A 225 10.01 -15.09 -13.69
CA CYS A 225 9.64 -14.06 -12.74
C CYS A 225 9.44 -14.61 -11.32
N ARG A 226 9.86 -13.83 -10.33
CA ARG A 226 9.47 -14.01 -8.94
C ARG A 226 8.18 -13.25 -8.69
N ILE A 227 7.15 -13.94 -8.21
CA ILE A 227 5.88 -13.31 -7.83
C ILE A 227 5.90 -13.08 -6.33
N GLU A 228 5.78 -11.82 -5.93
CA GLU A 228 5.64 -11.41 -4.53
C GLU A 228 4.33 -10.66 -4.38
N TRP A 229 3.55 -11.07 -3.39
CA TRP A 229 2.29 -10.43 -3.07
C TRP A 229 2.51 -9.40 -1.97
N HIS A 230 2.24 -8.14 -2.30
CA HIS A 230 2.36 -7.02 -1.39
C HIS A 230 0.97 -6.45 -1.15
N TRP A 231 0.59 -6.35 0.11
CA TRP A 231 -0.64 -5.67 0.54
C TRP A 231 -0.22 -4.37 1.23
N GLY A 232 -0.52 -3.22 0.62
CA GLY A 232 -0.03 -1.92 1.07
C GLY A 232 1.29 -1.50 0.41
N GLU A 233 1.99 -0.55 1.03
CA GLU A 233 3.21 0.05 0.46
C GLU A 233 4.39 -0.94 0.45
N SER A 234 4.78 -1.44 -0.73
CA SER A 234 5.78 -2.52 -0.91
C SER A 234 7.15 -2.23 -0.28
N ALA A 235 7.51 -0.96 -0.08
CA ALA A 235 8.74 -0.56 0.61
C ALA A 235 8.76 -1.01 2.09
N LYS A 236 7.60 -1.30 2.69
CA LYS A 236 7.44 -1.72 4.09
C LYS A 236 7.33 -3.24 4.26
N THR A 237 7.05 -3.99 3.19
CA THR A 237 6.76 -5.45 3.24
C THR A 237 7.95 -6.34 2.84
N ALA A 238 9.03 -5.77 2.31
CA ALA A 238 10.22 -6.49 1.83
C ALA A 238 10.94 -7.34 2.89
N GLY A 239 10.59 -7.19 4.18
CA GLY A 239 11.17 -7.95 5.29
C GLY A 239 10.42 -9.24 5.69
N ILE A 240 9.23 -9.52 5.14
CA ILE A 240 8.36 -10.59 5.68
C ILE A 240 8.28 -11.82 4.76
N ALA A 241 8.60 -11.70 3.47
CA ALA A 241 8.49 -12.79 2.50
C ALA A 241 9.85 -13.30 1.99
N THR A 242 10.72 -13.73 2.90
CA THR A 242 11.85 -14.62 2.58
C THR A 242 11.72 -15.92 3.36
N SER A 243 10.60 -16.63 3.21
CA SER A 243 10.58 -18.05 3.58
C SER A 243 11.15 -18.86 2.42
N THR A 244 12.35 -19.37 2.65
CA THR A 244 13.10 -20.19 1.71
C THR A 244 12.71 -21.66 1.92
N ARG A 245 12.28 -22.29 0.82
CA ARG A 245 12.08 -23.73 0.55
C ARG A 245 10.88 -24.45 1.16
#